data_AF-A0A9D8C613-F1
#
_entry.id   AF-A0A9D8C613-F1
#
_cell.length_a   1.000
_cell.length_b   1.000
_cell.length_c   1.000
_cell.angle_alpha   90.00
_cell.angle_beta   90.00
_cell.angle_gamma   90.00
#
_symmetry.space_group_name_H-M   'P 1'
#
loop_
_entity.id
_entity.type
_entity.pdbx_description
1 polymer ?
#
loop_
_entity_poly.entity_id
_entity_poly.type
_entity_poly.pdbx_seq_one_letter_code
_entity_poly.pdbx_strand_id
1 'polypeptide(L)'
;MRLNWSAYYAVLFLYRCVFSVLGQTVVMRLTSIPDTEGYQSHGLGYVAYATSQMSFDPALTMQGQATLITAIVGAFFSFLGGGNPILINIGFQTIAFIGIWRMLDALDPEIRKYCAVLVMLPSFSVWSSIASKEAIVVFLVGMLGRYIIQIYQGRGRLRIRHVLWFFLLYVFKPHFAPAILFLIGVPLVARWSRQPAAIAVGAGFVSLIPLYLLRDSVDAYVLRVVRSVYAEPGASTRDERIISQAYDFFAHAPQGMFRAFMGPTLSEATSGILHLMSFAESILIVVLILLYVVPRLPRLPAYLAIVSFFTVFWVLLANYPLGIANPGTAVRYRTDWLLLIFLGTIFLCSRAVYMGWRAPRARLVRIEEAQPAAVPQPG
;
A
#
# COMPACT_ATOMS: atom_id res chain seq x y z
N MET A 1 -13.57 -23.62 -13.61
CA MET A 1 -12.19 -23.80 -14.14
C MET A 1 -11.21 -23.59 -12.98
N ARG A 2 -10.37 -24.57 -12.63
CA ARG A 2 -9.35 -24.39 -11.57
C ARG A 2 -8.17 -23.63 -12.17
N LEU A 3 -7.88 -22.42 -11.67
CA LEU A 3 -6.75 -21.63 -12.15
C LEU A 3 -5.43 -22.32 -11.72
N ASN A 4 -4.53 -22.59 -12.66
CA ASN A 4 -3.19 -23.04 -12.33
C ASN A 4 -2.36 -21.84 -11.85
N TRP A 5 -2.17 -21.72 -10.54
CA TRP A 5 -1.49 -20.57 -9.94
C TRP A 5 -0.03 -20.44 -10.35
N SER A 6 0.69 -21.54 -10.58
CA SER A 6 2.07 -21.49 -11.06
C SER A 6 2.15 -20.87 -12.46
N ALA A 7 1.24 -21.29 -13.35
CA ALA A 7 1.13 -20.69 -14.69
C ALA A 7 0.73 -19.22 -14.60
N TYR A 8 -0.22 -18.85 -13.73
CA TYR A 8 -0.60 -17.46 -13.50
C TYR A 8 0.59 -16.61 -13.04
N TYR A 9 1.39 -17.08 -12.08
CA TYR A 9 2.56 -16.32 -11.60
C TYR A 9 3.62 -16.15 -12.69
N ALA A 10 3.86 -17.16 -13.52
CA ALA A 10 4.76 -17.05 -14.66
C ALA A 10 4.25 -16.02 -15.68
N VAL A 11 2.96 -16.08 -16.03
CA VAL A 11 2.31 -15.11 -16.93
C VAL A 11 2.37 -13.70 -16.34
N LEU A 12 2.06 -13.53 -15.06
CA LEU A 12 2.12 -12.24 -14.37
C LEU A 12 3.55 -11.68 -14.39
N PHE A 13 4.57 -12.51 -14.16
CA PHE A 13 5.96 -12.07 -14.21
C PHE A 13 6.33 -11.60 -15.61
N LEU A 14 6.06 -12.40 -16.65
CA LEU A 14 6.34 -12.05 -18.04
C LEU A 14 5.57 -10.80 -18.49
N TYR A 15 4.29 -10.72 -18.15
CA TYR A 15 3.46 -9.53 -18.37
C TYR A 15 4.11 -8.29 -17.78
N ARG A 16 4.59 -8.38 -16.53
CA ARG A 16 5.26 -7.25 -15.88
C ARG A 16 6.62 -6.91 -16.48
N CYS A 17 7.36 -7.88 -17.03
CA CYS A 17 8.58 -7.63 -17.81
C CYS A 17 8.26 -6.83 -19.08
N VAL A 18 7.16 -7.14 -19.76
CA VAL A 18 6.69 -6.34 -20.91
C VAL A 18 6.41 -4.90 -20.46
N PHE A 19 5.80 -4.70 -19.30
CA PHE A 19 5.61 -3.36 -18.73
C PHE A 19 6.90 -2.66 -18.35
N SER A 20 7.96 -3.38 -17.94
CA SER A 20 9.30 -2.79 -17.74
C SER A 20 9.87 -2.23 -19.05
N VAL A 21 9.64 -2.93 -20.17
CA VAL A 21 10.02 -2.47 -21.52
C VAL A 21 9.19 -1.26 -21.93
N LEU A 22 7.85 -1.35 -21.84
CA LEU A 22 6.95 -0.25 -22.21
C LEU A 22 7.17 1.00 -21.34
N GLY A 23 7.44 0.81 -20.05
CA GLY A 23 7.80 1.87 -19.13
C GLY A 23 9.00 2.67 -19.63
N GLN A 24 10.05 1.95 -20.07
CA GLN A 24 11.26 2.59 -20.59
C GLN A 24 11.07 3.22 -21.98
N THR A 25 10.42 2.51 -22.91
CA THR A 25 10.39 2.91 -24.32
C THR A 25 9.26 3.88 -24.66
N VAL A 26 8.16 3.83 -23.91
CA VAL A 26 6.96 4.65 -24.14
C VAL A 26 6.79 5.66 -23.02
N VAL A 27 6.64 5.20 -21.77
CA VAL A 27 6.23 6.08 -20.66
C VAL A 27 7.30 7.12 -20.36
N MET A 28 8.56 6.74 -20.22
CA MET A 28 9.66 7.68 -19.95
C MET A 28 9.89 8.69 -21.09
N ARG A 29 9.42 8.40 -22.31
CA ARG A 29 9.48 9.37 -23.42
C ARG A 29 8.31 10.35 -23.42
N LEU A 30 7.16 9.92 -22.91
CA LEU A 30 5.96 10.74 -22.80
C LEU A 30 5.97 11.61 -21.54
N THR A 31 6.63 11.14 -20.48
CA THR A 31 6.72 11.82 -19.19
C THR A 31 8.14 11.66 -18.63
N SER A 32 8.84 12.77 -18.41
CA SER A 32 10.13 12.75 -17.71
C SER A 32 9.93 12.34 -16.26
N ILE A 33 10.74 11.38 -15.79
CA ILE A 33 10.75 10.91 -14.39
C ILE A 33 12.21 11.00 -13.91
N PRO A 34 12.66 12.18 -13.43
CA PRO A 34 14.06 12.44 -13.14
C PRO A 34 14.67 11.45 -12.13
N ASP A 35 13.89 11.05 -11.12
CA ASP A 35 14.32 10.08 -10.11
C ASP A 35 14.72 8.73 -10.73
N THR A 36 13.95 8.24 -11.69
CA THR A 36 14.18 6.94 -12.33
C THR A 36 15.46 6.96 -13.16
N GLU A 37 15.70 8.03 -13.91
CA GLU A 37 16.94 8.23 -14.67
C GLU A 37 18.15 8.28 -13.72
N GLY A 38 18.00 8.96 -12.58
CA GLY A 38 18.96 8.93 -11.49
C GLY A 38 19.27 7.49 -11.04
N TYR A 39 18.26 6.71 -10.66
CA TYR A 39 18.48 5.34 -10.19
C TYR A 39 19.09 4.39 -11.22
N GLN A 40 18.86 4.64 -12.51
CA GLN A 40 19.42 3.83 -13.60
C GLN A 40 20.87 4.19 -13.94
N SER A 41 21.27 5.44 -13.73
CA SER A 41 22.59 5.97 -14.15
C SER A 41 23.70 5.79 -13.11
N HIS A 42 23.37 5.55 -11.85
CA HIS A 42 24.38 5.33 -10.81
C HIS A 42 25.11 3.98 -10.99
N GLY A 43 26.45 4.01 -10.99
CA GLY A 43 27.29 2.81 -10.95
C GLY A 43 27.70 2.40 -9.53
N LEU A 44 28.46 1.30 -9.37
CA LEU A 44 28.91 0.83 -8.05
C LEU A 44 29.75 1.85 -7.27
N GLY A 45 30.48 2.74 -7.95
CA GLY A 45 31.20 3.84 -7.30
C GLY A 45 30.28 4.78 -6.52
N TYR A 46 29.02 4.93 -6.97
CA TYR A 46 28.01 5.66 -6.23
C TYR A 46 27.61 4.94 -4.94
N VAL A 47 27.66 3.61 -4.86
CA VAL A 47 27.36 2.89 -3.61
C VAL A 47 28.37 3.24 -2.52
N ALA A 48 29.66 3.32 -2.86
CA ALA A 48 30.70 3.72 -1.91
C ALA A 48 30.51 5.17 -1.43
N TYR A 49 30.18 6.09 -2.35
CA TYR A 49 29.83 7.47 -2.02
C TYR A 49 28.54 7.56 -1.17
N ALA A 50 27.48 6.88 -1.59
CA ALA A 50 26.21 6.81 -0.88
C ALA A 50 26.38 6.27 0.55
N THR A 51 27.19 5.22 0.70
CA THR A 51 27.46 4.59 2.01
C THR A 51 28.31 5.52 2.89
N SER A 52 29.24 6.30 2.33
CA SER A 52 29.99 7.28 3.12
C SER A 52 29.16 8.50 3.52
N GLN A 53 28.12 8.83 2.75
CA GLN A 53 27.10 9.81 3.11
C GLN A 53 25.99 9.23 4.02
N MET A 54 25.98 7.91 4.22
CA MET A 54 25.03 7.20 5.10
C MET A 54 25.47 7.28 6.57
N SER A 55 26.01 8.43 6.99
CA SER A 55 25.99 8.79 8.39
C SER A 55 24.52 8.96 8.80
N PHE A 56 24.17 8.53 10.03
CA PHE A 56 22.91 8.93 10.66
C PHE A 56 22.98 10.43 10.95
N ASP A 57 23.04 11.25 9.91
CA ASP A 57 22.84 12.68 10.03
C ASP A 57 21.37 12.87 10.44
N PRO A 58 21.09 13.37 11.65
CA PRO A 58 19.73 13.65 12.09
C PRO A 58 19.02 14.66 11.18
N ALA A 59 19.77 15.43 10.36
CA ALA A 59 19.24 16.36 9.39
C ALA A 59 18.77 15.69 8.09
N LEU A 60 19.22 14.46 7.78
CA LEU A 60 18.76 13.71 6.61
C LEU A 60 17.37 13.17 6.88
N THR A 61 16.37 13.79 6.25
CA THR A 61 14.98 13.36 6.36
C THR A 61 14.81 11.89 5.90
N MET A 62 13.83 11.16 6.46
CA MET A 62 13.51 9.78 6.08
C MET A 62 13.34 9.61 4.55
N GLN A 63 12.85 10.65 3.86
CA GLN A 63 12.73 10.66 2.40
C GLN A 63 14.08 10.61 1.68
N GLY A 64 15.11 11.28 2.21
CA GLY A 64 16.47 11.23 1.68
C GLY A 64 17.08 9.83 1.85
N GLN A 65 16.84 9.18 2.99
CA GLN A 65 17.25 7.79 3.21
C GLN A 65 16.55 6.83 2.23
N ALA A 66 15.26 7.02 1.96
CA ALA A 66 14.54 6.24 0.95
C ALA A 66 15.12 6.42 -0.47
N THR A 67 15.47 7.65 -0.85
CA THR A 67 16.17 7.94 -2.13
C THR A 67 17.50 7.19 -2.20
N LEU A 68 18.29 7.25 -1.13
CA LEU A 68 19.61 6.63 -1.05
C LEU A 68 19.54 5.11 -1.18
N ILE A 69 18.64 4.45 -0.42
CA ILE A 69 18.41 3.01 -0.50
C ILE A 69 18.00 2.62 -1.92
N THR A 70 17.10 3.39 -2.54
CA THR A 70 16.64 3.13 -3.91
C THR A 70 17.78 3.27 -4.92
N ALA A 71 18.65 4.27 -4.76
CA ALA A 71 19.81 4.46 -5.62
C ALA A 71 20.86 3.35 -5.45
N ILE A 72 21.06 2.81 -4.24
CA ILE A 72 21.93 1.64 -4.00
C ILE A 72 21.37 0.40 -4.72
N VAL A 73 20.06 0.16 -4.63
CA VAL A 73 19.40 -0.93 -5.38
C VAL A 73 19.52 -0.71 -6.90
N GLY A 74 19.38 0.55 -7.34
CA GLY A 74 19.65 1.00 -8.71
C GLY A 74 21.04 0.63 -9.19
N ALA A 75 22.07 1.04 -8.44
CA ALA A 75 23.47 0.76 -8.76
C ALA A 75 23.79 -0.74 -8.79
N PHE A 76 23.19 -1.52 -7.89
CA PHE A 76 23.32 -2.98 -7.89
C PHE A 76 22.77 -3.60 -9.18
N PHE A 77 21.56 -3.23 -9.60
CA PHE A 77 21.01 -3.74 -10.86
C PHE A 77 21.67 -3.13 -12.10
N SER A 78 22.18 -1.90 -12.02
CA SER A 78 22.98 -1.30 -13.08
C SER A 78 24.24 -2.10 -13.33
N PHE A 79 24.93 -2.52 -12.27
CA PHE A 79 26.06 -3.43 -12.36
C PHE A 79 25.68 -4.78 -13.00
N LEU A 80 24.63 -5.44 -12.50
CA LEU A 80 24.19 -6.74 -13.04
C LEU A 80 23.69 -6.66 -14.49
N GLY A 81 23.02 -5.57 -14.86
CA GLY A 81 22.42 -5.35 -16.17
C GLY A 81 23.36 -4.66 -17.17
N GLY A 82 24.63 -4.44 -16.82
CA GLY A 82 25.60 -3.74 -17.68
C GLY A 82 25.16 -2.32 -18.06
N GLY A 83 24.46 -1.63 -17.15
CA GLY A 83 23.93 -0.27 -17.37
C GLY A 83 22.69 -0.20 -18.26
N ASN A 84 22.13 -1.33 -18.72
CA ASN A 84 20.94 -1.32 -19.56
C ASN A 84 19.68 -0.95 -18.75
N PRO A 85 18.98 0.17 -19.05
CA PRO A 85 17.82 0.63 -18.27
C PRO A 85 16.67 -0.39 -18.20
N ILE A 86 16.45 -1.17 -19.26
CA ILE A 86 15.38 -2.19 -19.29
C ILE A 86 15.71 -3.32 -18.33
N LEU A 87 16.96 -3.79 -18.30
CA LEU A 87 17.39 -4.83 -17.37
C LEU A 87 17.33 -4.34 -15.91
N ILE A 88 17.68 -3.09 -15.66
CA ILE A 88 17.53 -2.45 -14.35
C ILE A 88 16.07 -2.44 -13.92
N ASN A 89 15.15 -2.00 -14.80
CA ASN A 89 13.71 -2.01 -14.54
C ASN A 89 13.19 -3.43 -14.25
N ILE A 90 13.63 -4.44 -15.01
CA ILE A 90 13.31 -5.85 -14.73
C ILE A 90 13.78 -6.29 -13.34
N GLY A 91 14.94 -5.80 -12.88
CA GLY A 91 15.42 -5.99 -11.51
C GLY A 91 14.46 -5.46 -10.45
N PHE A 92 14.04 -4.19 -10.58
CA PHE A 92 13.06 -3.57 -9.68
C PHE A 92 11.69 -4.23 -9.73
N GLN A 93 11.20 -4.52 -10.94
CA GLN A 93 9.98 -5.28 -11.18
C GLN A 93 10.02 -6.65 -10.48
N THR A 94 11.17 -7.32 -10.48
CA THR A 94 11.35 -8.61 -9.79
C THR A 94 11.19 -8.45 -8.28
N ILE A 95 11.76 -7.39 -7.69
CA ILE A 95 11.55 -7.06 -6.27
C ILE A 95 10.05 -6.87 -5.98
N ALA A 96 9.36 -6.02 -6.74
CA ALA A 96 7.92 -5.77 -6.58
C ALA A 96 7.10 -7.06 -6.75
N PHE A 97 7.43 -7.88 -7.76
CA PHE A 97 6.78 -9.15 -8.03
C PHE A 97 6.89 -10.12 -6.86
N ILE A 98 8.05 -10.21 -6.19
CA ILE A 98 8.20 -11.07 -5.01
C ILE A 98 7.19 -10.65 -3.93
N GLY A 99 7.01 -9.35 -3.67
CA GLY A 99 6.01 -8.88 -2.70
C GLY A 99 4.58 -9.25 -3.10
N ILE A 100 4.21 -8.99 -4.35
CA ILE A 100 2.90 -9.32 -4.90
C ILE A 100 2.64 -10.82 -4.79
N TRP A 101 3.58 -11.66 -5.25
CA TRP A 101 3.48 -13.12 -5.20
C TRP A 101 3.30 -13.61 -3.76
N ARG A 102 4.12 -13.12 -2.82
CA ARG A 102 4.05 -13.51 -1.42
C ARG A 102 2.73 -13.13 -0.76
N MET A 103 2.14 -11.99 -1.13
CA MET A 103 0.82 -11.57 -0.66
C MET A 103 -0.28 -12.44 -1.25
N LEU A 104 -0.31 -12.62 -2.57
CA LEU A 104 -1.34 -13.42 -3.26
C LEU A 104 -1.34 -14.87 -2.79
N ASP A 105 -0.16 -15.48 -2.61
CA ASP A 105 -0.02 -16.85 -2.13
C ASP A 105 -0.59 -17.06 -0.71
N ALA A 106 -0.67 -16.01 0.10
CA ALA A 106 -1.27 -16.07 1.42
C ALA A 106 -2.80 -16.06 1.40
N LEU A 107 -3.41 -15.56 0.32
CA LEU A 107 -4.87 -15.46 0.16
C LEU A 107 -5.48 -16.81 -0.19
N ASP A 108 -6.70 -17.04 0.29
CA ASP A 108 -7.53 -18.17 -0.14
C ASP A 108 -7.87 -18.05 -1.64
N PRO A 109 -7.95 -19.17 -2.39
CA PRO A 109 -8.14 -19.13 -3.85
C PRO A 109 -9.34 -18.29 -4.32
N GLU A 110 -10.43 -18.28 -3.57
CA GLU A 110 -11.64 -17.50 -3.87
C GLU A 110 -11.41 -15.99 -3.81
N ILE A 111 -10.57 -15.51 -2.90
CA ILE A 111 -10.23 -14.09 -2.74
C ILE A 111 -9.09 -13.74 -3.70
N ARG A 112 -8.12 -14.66 -3.82
CA ARG A 112 -6.89 -14.50 -4.62
C ARG A 112 -7.19 -14.13 -6.06
N LYS A 113 -8.24 -14.70 -6.69
CA LYS A 113 -8.60 -14.42 -8.09
C LYS A 113 -8.99 -12.95 -8.34
N TYR A 114 -9.64 -12.28 -7.38
CA TYR A 114 -10.01 -10.87 -7.53
C TYR A 114 -8.78 -9.97 -7.37
N CYS A 115 -7.95 -10.22 -6.35
CA CYS A 115 -6.70 -9.49 -6.18
C CYS A 115 -5.73 -9.72 -7.35
N ALA A 116 -5.72 -10.93 -7.93
CA ALA A 116 -4.93 -11.28 -9.11
C ALA A 116 -5.27 -10.39 -10.31
N VAL A 117 -6.55 -10.26 -10.66
CA VAL A 117 -6.98 -9.37 -11.76
C VAL A 117 -6.56 -7.92 -11.50
N LEU A 118 -6.68 -7.44 -10.27
CA LEU A 118 -6.36 -6.06 -9.93
C LEU A 118 -4.86 -5.73 -9.95
N VAL A 119 -3.98 -6.69 -9.64
CA VAL A 119 -2.53 -6.47 -9.77
C VAL A 119 -2.04 -6.56 -11.22
N MET A 120 -2.89 -7.00 -12.15
CA MET A 120 -2.60 -6.98 -13.59
C MET A 120 -2.97 -5.63 -14.23
N LEU A 121 -3.56 -4.70 -13.49
CA LEU A 121 -3.96 -3.44 -14.09
C LEU A 121 -2.74 -2.66 -14.65
N PRO A 122 -2.88 -1.98 -15.80
CA PRO A 122 -1.76 -1.34 -16.47
C PRO A 122 -1.04 -0.30 -15.62
N SER A 123 -1.74 0.62 -14.97
CA SER A 123 -1.11 1.69 -14.18
C SER A 123 -0.34 1.10 -13.00
N PHE A 124 -0.94 0.16 -12.26
CA PHE A 124 -0.24 -0.55 -11.20
C PHE A 124 1.02 -1.24 -11.73
N SER A 125 0.93 -1.88 -12.91
CA SER A 125 2.04 -2.63 -13.51
C SER A 125 3.16 -1.73 -14.00
N VAL A 126 2.88 -0.64 -14.71
CA VAL A 126 3.88 0.34 -15.17
C VAL A 126 4.71 0.85 -13.99
N TRP A 127 4.05 1.43 -12.99
CA TRP A 127 4.73 2.18 -11.93
C TRP A 127 5.47 1.29 -10.94
N SER A 128 5.06 0.03 -10.80
CA SER A 128 5.79 -0.96 -9.98
C SER A 128 6.79 -1.81 -10.78
N SER A 129 6.97 -1.52 -12.08
CA SER A 129 7.92 -2.23 -12.97
C SER A 129 9.09 -1.35 -13.43
N ILE A 130 9.14 -0.07 -13.07
CA ILE A 130 10.28 0.82 -13.37
C ILE A 130 11.17 1.01 -12.13
N ALA A 131 12.44 1.39 -12.35
CA ALA A 131 13.38 1.71 -11.28
C ALA A 131 12.89 2.90 -10.46
N SER A 132 12.32 2.61 -9.29
CA SER A 132 11.54 3.57 -8.53
C SER A 132 11.36 3.13 -7.07
N LYS A 133 11.00 4.09 -6.20
CA LYS A 133 10.65 3.82 -4.80
C LYS A 133 9.40 2.97 -4.70
N GLU A 134 8.47 3.16 -5.64
CA GLU A 134 7.18 2.49 -5.70
C GLU A 134 7.34 0.96 -5.79
N ALA A 135 8.27 0.47 -6.59
CA ALA A 135 8.55 -0.97 -6.69
C ALA A 135 9.01 -1.58 -5.34
N ILE A 136 9.83 -0.85 -4.57
CA ILE A 136 10.28 -1.27 -3.24
C ILE A 136 9.13 -1.21 -2.23
N VAL A 137 8.32 -0.15 -2.29
CA VAL A 137 7.13 -0.01 -1.43
C VAL A 137 6.14 -1.14 -1.67
N VAL A 138 5.87 -1.49 -2.93
CA VAL A 138 5.01 -2.64 -3.31
C VAL A 138 5.57 -3.95 -2.75
N PHE A 139 6.89 -4.14 -2.79
CA PHE A 139 7.53 -5.29 -2.16
C PHE A 139 7.25 -5.34 -0.65
N LEU A 140 7.53 -4.24 0.07
CA LEU A 140 7.38 -4.14 1.52
C LEU A 140 5.90 -4.29 1.95
N VAL A 141 4.98 -3.63 1.25
CA VAL A 141 3.54 -3.75 1.47
C VAL A 141 3.05 -5.17 1.19
N GLY A 142 3.54 -5.83 0.15
CA GLY A 142 3.20 -7.23 -0.13
C GLY A 142 3.68 -8.19 0.97
N MET A 143 4.90 -7.98 1.47
CA MET A 143 5.47 -8.77 2.58
C MET A 143 4.71 -8.57 3.90
N LEU A 144 4.35 -7.32 4.23
CA LEU A 144 3.50 -7.01 5.38
C LEU A 144 2.07 -7.50 5.17
N GLY A 145 1.54 -7.41 3.96
CA GLY A 145 0.22 -7.89 3.57
C GLY A 145 0.08 -9.39 3.81
N ARG A 146 1.08 -10.19 3.43
CA ARG A 146 1.16 -11.62 3.79
C ARG A 146 1.07 -11.83 5.30
N TYR A 147 1.81 -11.05 6.09
CA TYR A 147 1.78 -11.16 7.54
C TYR A 147 0.41 -10.79 8.12
N ILE A 148 -0.21 -9.71 7.63
CA ILE A 148 -1.56 -9.29 8.01
C ILE A 148 -2.56 -10.40 7.71
N ILE A 149 -2.55 -10.96 6.50
CA ILE A 149 -3.42 -12.09 6.11
C ILE A 149 -3.25 -13.27 7.09
N GLN A 150 -2.01 -13.60 7.45
CA GLN A 150 -1.72 -14.67 8.42
C GLN A 150 -2.28 -14.38 9.82
N ILE A 151 -2.25 -13.12 10.29
CA ILE A 151 -2.87 -12.73 11.58
C ILE A 151 -4.37 -13.06 11.56
N TYR A 152 -5.08 -12.65 10.51
CA TYR A 152 -6.52 -12.89 10.38
C TYR A 152 -6.86 -14.36 10.14
N GLN A 153 -5.94 -15.15 9.60
CA GLN A 153 -6.10 -16.61 9.52
C GLN A 153 -5.69 -17.34 10.81
N GLY A 154 -5.32 -16.63 11.88
CA GLY A 154 -4.90 -17.22 13.16
C GLY A 154 -3.51 -17.87 13.14
N ARG A 155 -2.74 -17.68 12.06
CA ARG A 155 -1.38 -18.25 11.84
C ARG A 155 -0.27 -17.22 12.07
N GLY A 156 -0.61 -15.95 12.22
CA GLY A 156 0.33 -14.84 12.33
C GLY A 156 1.00 -14.78 13.71
N ARG A 157 2.33 -14.87 13.73
CA ARG A 157 3.15 -14.58 14.92
C ARG A 157 4.10 -13.44 14.59
N LEU A 158 4.21 -12.44 15.46
CA LEU A 158 5.16 -11.34 15.28
C LEU A 158 6.58 -11.92 15.36
N ARG A 159 7.42 -11.53 14.40
CA ARG A 159 8.83 -11.94 14.30
C ARG A 159 9.63 -10.69 13.95
N ILE A 160 10.92 -10.69 14.27
CA ILE A 160 11.81 -9.54 14.02
C ILE A 160 11.77 -9.07 12.56
N ARG A 161 11.68 -10.00 11.59
CA ARG A 161 11.55 -9.66 10.16
C ARG A 161 10.32 -8.80 9.84
N HIS A 162 9.21 -8.94 10.57
CA HIS A 162 8.02 -8.12 10.34
C HIS A 162 8.22 -6.70 10.85
N VAL A 163 8.93 -6.56 11.98
CA VAL A 163 9.38 -5.26 12.50
C VAL A 163 10.34 -4.61 11.51
N LEU A 164 11.27 -5.37 10.93
CA LEU A 164 12.18 -4.88 9.89
C LEU A 164 11.42 -4.41 8.64
N TRP A 165 10.46 -5.19 8.12
CA TRP A 165 9.64 -4.76 6.98
C TRP A 165 8.82 -3.51 7.27
N PHE A 166 8.25 -3.41 8.47
CA PHE A 166 7.53 -2.22 8.89
C PHE A 166 8.45 -1.01 9.01
N PHE A 167 9.63 -1.17 9.62
CA PHE A 167 10.64 -0.11 9.73
C PHE A 167 11.10 0.37 8.37
N LEU A 168 11.44 -0.54 7.45
CA LEU A 168 11.82 -0.16 6.09
C LEU A 168 10.66 0.53 5.36
N LEU A 169 9.42 0.07 5.53
CA LEU A 169 8.26 0.77 4.95
C LEU A 169 8.10 2.17 5.55
N TYR A 170 8.35 2.34 6.85
CA TYR A 170 8.30 3.62 7.53
C TYR A 170 9.34 4.61 6.99
N VAL A 171 10.55 4.14 6.66
CA VAL A 171 11.58 4.97 5.98
C VAL A 171 11.07 5.47 4.63
N PHE A 172 10.41 4.61 3.85
CA PHE A 172 9.92 4.97 2.51
C PHE A 172 8.64 5.83 2.52
N LYS A 173 7.67 5.47 3.36
CA LYS A 173 6.32 6.02 3.41
C LYS A 173 5.82 6.02 4.87
N PRO A 174 6.31 6.93 5.73
CA PRO A 174 5.97 6.95 7.15
C PRO A 174 4.46 7.12 7.38
N HIS A 175 3.78 7.80 6.46
CA HIS A 175 2.34 8.03 6.49
C HIS A 175 1.49 6.76 6.29
N PHE A 176 2.08 5.62 5.94
CA PHE A 176 1.36 4.33 5.94
C PHE A 176 1.26 3.70 7.33
N ALA A 177 2.04 4.18 8.30
CA ALA A 177 2.09 3.61 9.65
C ALA A 177 0.72 3.54 10.34
N PRO A 178 -0.14 4.58 10.32
CA PRO A 178 -1.45 4.50 10.97
C PRO A 178 -2.29 3.33 10.44
N ALA A 179 -2.36 3.16 9.11
CA ALA A 179 -3.13 2.08 8.49
C ALA A 179 -2.57 0.69 8.84
N ILE A 180 -1.24 0.51 8.76
CA ILE A 180 -0.59 -0.78 9.04
C ILE A 180 -0.69 -1.14 10.53
N LEU A 181 -0.41 -0.17 11.42
CA LEU A 181 -0.52 -0.37 12.86
C LEU A 181 -1.97 -0.67 13.26
N PHE A 182 -2.94 -0.07 12.59
CA PHE A 182 -4.34 -0.38 12.80
C PHE A 182 -4.69 -1.81 12.34
N LEU A 183 -4.27 -2.19 11.13
CA LEU A 183 -4.47 -3.54 10.58
C LEU A 183 -3.83 -4.66 11.40
N ILE A 184 -2.71 -4.38 12.09
CA ILE A 184 -1.99 -5.35 12.91
C ILE A 184 -2.48 -5.27 14.37
N GLY A 185 -2.50 -4.09 14.97
CA GLY A 185 -2.78 -3.87 16.38
C GLY A 185 -4.21 -4.23 16.77
N VAL A 186 -5.21 -3.80 15.99
CA VAL A 186 -6.61 -4.03 16.33
C VAL A 186 -6.95 -5.52 16.41
N PRO A 187 -6.60 -6.39 15.44
CA PRO A 187 -6.82 -7.83 15.58
C PRO A 187 -6.06 -8.47 16.73
N LEU A 188 -4.84 -8.00 17.01
CA LEU A 188 -4.04 -8.55 18.10
C LEU A 188 -4.69 -8.26 19.45
N VAL A 189 -5.32 -7.08 19.64
CA VAL A 189 -6.03 -6.73 20.88
C VAL A 189 -7.44 -7.34 20.91
N ALA A 190 -8.18 -7.21 19.81
CA ALA A 190 -9.59 -7.60 19.72
C ALA A 190 -9.84 -9.10 19.92
N ARG A 191 -8.84 -9.96 19.65
CA ARG A 191 -8.98 -11.42 19.86
C ARG A 191 -9.23 -11.79 21.32
N TRP A 192 -8.76 -10.97 22.28
CA TRP A 192 -8.96 -11.19 23.71
C TRP A 192 -10.34 -10.70 24.19
N SER A 193 -11.04 -9.86 23.42
CA SER A 193 -12.34 -9.30 23.82
C SER A 193 -13.55 -10.10 23.34
N ARG A 194 -14.59 -10.14 24.17
CA ARG A 194 -15.90 -10.69 23.79
C ARG A 194 -16.61 -9.80 22.75
N GLN A 195 -16.29 -8.50 22.72
CA GLN A 195 -16.88 -7.49 21.83
C GLN A 195 -15.79 -6.89 20.92
N PRO A 196 -15.41 -7.57 19.83
CA PRO A 196 -14.28 -7.15 18.99
C PRO A 196 -14.62 -5.89 18.19
N ALA A 197 -15.90 -5.73 17.81
CA ALA A 197 -16.39 -4.55 17.11
C ALA A 197 -16.26 -3.29 17.97
N ALA A 198 -16.60 -3.36 19.27
CA ALA A 198 -16.41 -2.25 20.19
C ALA A 198 -14.93 -1.84 20.31
N ILE A 199 -14.02 -2.81 20.37
CA ILE A 199 -12.57 -2.53 20.33
C ILE A 199 -12.14 -1.87 19.03
N ALA A 200 -12.64 -2.35 17.88
CA ALA A 200 -12.32 -1.74 16.59
C ALA A 200 -12.82 -0.30 16.48
N VAL A 201 -14.04 -0.02 16.95
CA VAL A 201 -14.59 1.35 17.02
C VAL A 201 -13.76 2.22 17.96
N GLY A 202 -13.51 1.75 19.17
CA GLY A 202 -12.71 2.48 20.16
C GLY A 202 -11.30 2.78 19.66
N ALA A 203 -10.61 1.79 19.08
CA ALA A 203 -9.30 1.97 18.47
C ALA A 203 -9.35 2.94 17.28
N GLY A 204 -10.43 2.90 16.48
CA GLY A 204 -10.67 3.83 15.39
C GLY A 204 -10.71 5.28 15.87
N PHE A 205 -11.54 5.57 16.87
CA PHE A 205 -11.61 6.91 17.48
C PHE A 205 -10.32 7.32 18.19
N VAL A 206 -9.68 6.39 18.93
CA VAL A 206 -8.39 6.67 19.57
C VAL A 206 -7.31 7.01 18.54
N SER A 207 -7.32 6.38 17.36
CA SER A 207 -6.37 6.69 16.29
C SER A 207 -6.53 8.12 15.75
N LEU A 208 -7.69 8.76 15.92
CA LEU A 208 -7.92 10.16 15.55
C LEU A 208 -7.35 11.15 16.57
N ILE A 209 -7.06 10.73 17.81
CA ILE A 209 -6.54 11.62 18.86
C ILE A 209 -5.20 12.23 18.46
N PRO A 210 -4.17 11.46 18.03
CA PRO A 210 -2.91 12.06 17.57
C PRO A 210 -3.09 13.01 16.39
N LEU A 211 -4.01 12.68 15.46
CA LEU A 211 -4.30 13.54 14.31
C LEU A 211 -4.89 14.89 14.75
N TYR A 212 -5.79 14.88 15.74
CA TYR A 212 -6.35 16.10 16.31
C TYR A 212 -5.32 16.91 17.10
N LEU A 213 -4.53 16.25 17.95
CA LEU A 213 -3.51 16.91 18.78
C LEU A 213 -2.36 17.50 17.95
N LEU A 214 -2.01 16.85 16.84
CA LEU A 214 -0.93 17.29 15.94
C LEU A 214 -1.45 18.03 14.70
N ARG A 215 -2.72 18.46 14.70
CA ARG A 215 -3.38 19.00 13.51
C ARG A 215 -2.62 20.19 12.90
N ASP A 216 -2.06 21.08 13.71
CA ASP A 216 -1.34 22.27 13.26
C ASP A 216 -0.03 21.87 12.57
N SER A 217 0.69 20.90 13.15
CA SER A 217 1.93 20.34 12.60
C SER A 217 1.66 19.58 11.29
N VAL A 218 0.57 18.81 11.25
CA VAL A 218 0.16 18.07 10.05
C VAL A 218 -0.20 19.05 8.94
N ASP A 219 -1.03 20.05 9.22
CA ASP A 219 -1.44 21.07 8.25
C ASP A 219 -0.24 21.85 7.71
N ALA A 220 0.64 22.33 8.60
CA ALA A 220 1.85 23.04 8.20
C ALA A 220 2.80 22.17 7.37
N TYR A 221 2.92 20.87 7.67
CA TYR A 221 3.71 19.94 6.87
C TYR A 221 3.08 19.71 5.50
N VAL A 222 1.77 19.44 5.44
CA VAL A 222 1.03 19.22 4.20
C VAL A 222 1.12 20.43 3.29
N LEU A 223 0.93 21.64 3.82
CA LEU A 223 1.07 22.88 3.05
C LEU A 223 2.47 23.02 2.44
N ARG A 224 3.54 22.64 3.15
CA ARG A 224 4.91 22.64 2.60
C ARG A 224 5.06 21.62 1.46
N VAL A 225 4.58 20.40 1.66
CA VAL A 225 4.65 19.32 0.65
C VAL A 225 3.86 19.70 -0.60
N VAL A 226 2.65 20.20 -0.42
CA VAL A 226 1.81 20.61 -1.54
C VAL A 226 2.48 21.76 -2.30
N ARG A 227 2.99 22.79 -1.60
CA ARG A 227 3.72 23.90 -2.23
C ARG A 227 4.98 23.47 -2.97
N SER A 228 5.73 22.49 -2.46
CA SER A 228 6.91 21.98 -3.16
C SER A 228 6.52 21.27 -4.46
N VAL A 229 5.42 20.50 -4.46
CA VAL A 229 4.90 19.85 -5.69
C VAL A 229 4.42 20.89 -6.72
N TYR A 230 3.86 22.02 -6.28
CA TYR A 230 3.50 23.13 -7.18
C TYR A 230 4.70 23.89 -7.74
N ALA A 231 5.89 23.79 -7.11
CA ALA A 231 7.09 24.54 -7.49
C ALA A 231 8.01 23.78 -8.48
N GLU A 232 7.79 22.48 -8.72
CA GLU A 232 8.63 21.68 -9.63
C GLU A 232 8.32 21.94 -11.13
N PRO A 233 9.33 21.88 -12.03
CA PRO A 233 9.11 21.95 -13.48
C PRO A 233 8.30 20.73 -13.96
N GLY A 234 7.11 20.96 -14.53
CA GLY A 234 6.05 19.94 -14.65
C GLY A 234 4.87 20.15 -13.67
N ALA A 235 4.81 21.36 -13.10
CA ALA A 235 3.84 21.89 -12.15
C ALA A 235 2.42 21.34 -12.32
N SER A 236 1.72 21.22 -11.19
CA SER A 236 0.30 20.91 -11.09
C SER A 236 -0.49 21.41 -12.30
N THR A 237 -1.07 20.48 -13.05
CA THR A 237 -2.02 20.81 -14.12
C THR A 237 -3.38 21.23 -13.57
N ARG A 238 -3.56 21.18 -12.24
CA ARG A 238 -4.78 21.55 -11.53
C ARG A 238 -4.61 22.93 -10.94
N ASP A 239 -5.41 23.86 -11.46
CA ASP A 239 -5.42 25.27 -11.03
C ASP A 239 -6.09 25.45 -9.65
N GLU A 240 -6.92 24.47 -9.25
CA GLU A 240 -7.60 24.46 -7.96
C GLU A 240 -6.66 24.10 -6.82
N ARG A 241 -6.17 25.11 -6.11
CA ARG A 241 -5.46 24.92 -4.84
C ARG A 241 -6.45 24.50 -3.75
N ILE A 242 -6.91 23.24 -3.78
CA ILE A 242 -7.79 22.63 -2.77
C ILE A 242 -7.19 22.78 -1.37
N ILE A 243 -5.85 22.74 -1.27
CA ILE A 243 -5.12 23.01 -0.03
C ILE A 243 -4.28 24.27 -0.25
N SER A 244 -4.78 25.40 0.24
CA SER A 244 -4.15 26.71 0.05
C SER A 244 -4.03 27.51 1.36
N GLN A 245 -5.03 27.39 2.22
CA GLN A 245 -5.16 28.04 3.51
C GLN A 245 -4.93 27.05 4.65
N ALA A 246 -4.80 27.58 5.87
CA ALA A 246 -4.66 26.77 7.06
C ALA A 246 -5.91 25.90 7.27
N TYR A 247 -5.69 24.64 7.58
CA TYR A 247 -6.71 23.61 7.81
C TYR A 247 -7.54 23.16 6.60
N ASP A 248 -7.23 23.66 5.39
CA ASP A 248 -7.85 23.17 4.15
C ASP A 248 -7.65 21.67 3.95
N PHE A 249 -6.52 21.14 4.45
CA PHE A 249 -6.28 19.70 4.51
C PHE A 249 -7.50 19.00 5.13
N PHE A 250 -7.87 19.33 6.37
CA PHE A 250 -8.98 18.69 7.06
C PHE A 250 -10.34 18.99 6.42
N ALA A 251 -10.57 20.24 6.01
CA ALA A 251 -11.86 20.68 5.47
C ALA A 251 -12.21 19.94 4.16
N HIS A 252 -11.22 19.76 3.28
CA HIS A 252 -11.41 19.15 1.96
C HIS A 252 -11.03 17.66 1.89
N ALA A 253 -10.74 17.03 3.03
CA ALA A 253 -10.28 15.65 3.08
C ALA A 253 -11.21 14.67 2.31
N PRO A 254 -12.56 14.69 2.43
CA PRO A 254 -13.41 13.76 1.68
C PRO A 254 -13.27 13.89 0.16
N GLN A 255 -13.33 15.12 -0.36
CA GLN A 255 -13.19 15.40 -1.79
C GLN A 255 -11.77 15.07 -2.27
N GLY A 256 -10.75 15.42 -1.49
CA GLY A 256 -9.35 15.14 -1.78
C GLY A 256 -9.07 13.65 -1.84
N MET A 257 -9.53 12.88 -0.85
CA MET A 257 -9.42 11.42 -0.79
C MET A 257 -10.04 10.76 -2.03
N PHE A 258 -11.23 11.20 -2.45
CA PHE A 258 -11.87 10.68 -3.66
C PHE A 258 -11.07 11.03 -4.91
N ARG A 259 -10.63 12.29 -5.07
CA ARG A 259 -9.85 12.74 -6.23
C ARG A 259 -8.51 12.02 -6.34
N ALA A 260 -7.81 11.83 -5.23
CA ALA A 260 -6.55 11.08 -5.18
C ALA A 260 -6.75 9.58 -5.49
N PHE A 261 -7.88 9.01 -5.10
CA PHE A 261 -8.21 7.63 -5.43
C PHE A 261 -8.50 7.45 -6.92
N MET A 262 -9.33 8.32 -7.50
CA MET A 262 -9.70 8.28 -8.91
C MET A 262 -8.54 8.65 -9.84
N GLY A 263 -7.59 9.47 -9.39
CA GLY A 263 -6.52 9.97 -10.26
C GLY A 263 -7.05 11.09 -11.17
N PRO A 264 -6.99 10.97 -12.50
CA PRO A 264 -7.50 11.99 -13.41
C PRO A 264 -9.00 12.22 -13.24
N THR A 265 -9.45 13.47 -13.35
CA THR A 265 -10.88 13.78 -13.52
C THR A 265 -11.32 13.46 -14.96
N LEU A 266 -12.63 13.48 -15.23
CA LEU A 266 -13.14 13.30 -16.59
C LEU A 266 -12.59 14.35 -17.57
N SER A 267 -12.44 15.60 -17.13
CA SER A 267 -11.87 16.68 -17.94
C SER A 267 -10.36 16.53 -18.16
N GLU A 268 -9.64 15.94 -17.21
CA GLU A 268 -8.21 15.65 -17.34
C GLU A 268 -7.96 14.39 -18.20
N ALA A 269 -8.89 13.42 -18.15
CA ALA A 269 -8.82 12.20 -18.93
C ALA A 269 -8.81 12.47 -20.45
N THR A 270 -9.47 13.54 -20.90
CA THR A 270 -9.48 13.93 -22.32
C THR A 270 -8.19 14.63 -22.76
N SER A 271 -7.29 14.99 -21.84
CA SER A 271 -6.06 15.71 -22.18
C SER A 271 -4.95 14.81 -22.74
N GLY A 272 -5.07 13.49 -22.61
CA GLY A 272 -4.06 12.55 -23.10
C GLY A 272 -4.41 11.09 -22.89
N ILE A 273 -3.89 10.22 -23.75
CA ILE A 273 -4.21 8.78 -23.75
C ILE A 273 -3.86 8.09 -22.42
N LEU A 274 -2.74 8.46 -21.79
CA LEU A 274 -2.32 7.90 -20.50
C LEU A 274 -3.30 8.29 -19.37
N HIS A 275 -3.83 9.51 -19.39
CA HIS A 275 -4.84 9.95 -18.43
C HIS A 275 -6.17 9.22 -18.66
N LEU A 276 -6.59 9.07 -19.92
CA LEU A 276 -7.79 8.33 -20.27
C LEU A 276 -7.72 6.87 -19.81
N MET A 277 -6.62 6.19 -20.09
CA MET A 277 -6.39 4.80 -19.65
C MET A 277 -6.39 4.70 -18.11
N SER A 278 -5.73 5.63 -17.43
CA SER A 278 -5.70 5.66 -15.96
C SER A 278 -7.08 5.92 -15.36
N PHE A 279 -7.89 6.79 -15.96
CA PHE A 279 -9.26 7.05 -15.53
C PHE A 279 -10.16 5.82 -15.73
N ALA A 280 -10.09 5.18 -16.90
CA ALA A 280 -10.83 3.96 -17.18
C ALA A 280 -10.45 2.82 -16.21
N GLU A 281 -9.17 2.68 -15.90
CA GLU A 281 -8.68 1.73 -14.88
C GLU A 281 -9.26 2.03 -13.49
N SER A 282 -9.38 3.31 -13.14
CA SER A 282 -9.94 3.74 -11.85
C SER A 282 -11.42 3.37 -11.73
N ILE A 283 -12.19 3.59 -12.79
CA ILE A 283 -13.58 3.13 -12.88
C ILE A 283 -13.64 1.61 -12.73
N LEU A 284 -12.77 0.87 -13.44
CA LEU A 284 -12.72 -0.58 -13.35
C LEU A 284 -12.41 -1.06 -11.92
N ILE A 285 -11.46 -0.43 -11.22
CA ILE A 285 -11.16 -0.73 -9.80
C ILE A 285 -12.41 -0.52 -8.94
N VAL A 286 -13.08 0.63 -9.07
CA VAL A 286 -14.31 0.94 -8.32
C VAL A 286 -15.38 -0.11 -8.59
N VAL A 287 -15.65 -0.42 -9.85
CA VAL A 287 -16.66 -1.40 -10.25
C VAL A 287 -16.33 -2.78 -9.67
N LEU A 288 -15.09 -3.25 -9.78
CA LEU A 288 -14.68 -4.54 -9.24
C LEU A 288 -14.80 -4.60 -7.71
N ILE A 289 -14.43 -3.53 -7.01
CA ILE A 289 -14.60 -3.43 -5.56
C ILE A 289 -16.10 -3.45 -5.21
N LEU A 290 -16.94 -2.66 -5.87
CA LEU A 290 -18.37 -2.60 -5.60
C LEU A 290 -19.06 -3.94 -5.87
N LEU A 291 -18.79 -4.58 -7.01
CA LEU A 291 -19.33 -5.89 -7.36
C LEU A 291 -18.93 -6.97 -6.35
N TYR A 292 -17.74 -6.85 -5.75
CA TYR A 292 -17.29 -7.78 -4.71
C TYR A 292 -17.89 -7.45 -3.33
N VAL A 293 -17.88 -6.19 -2.91
CA VAL A 293 -18.21 -5.76 -1.54
C VAL A 293 -19.72 -5.66 -1.31
N VAL A 294 -20.46 -5.02 -2.22
CA VAL A 294 -21.89 -4.69 -2.02
C VAL A 294 -22.74 -5.94 -1.73
N PRO A 295 -22.62 -7.06 -2.47
CA PRO A 295 -23.40 -8.27 -2.19
C PRO A 295 -23.07 -8.94 -0.85
N ARG A 296 -21.90 -8.62 -0.26
CA ARG A 296 -21.40 -9.22 0.98
C ARG A 296 -21.68 -8.36 2.20
N LEU A 297 -21.96 -7.07 2.02
CA LEU A 297 -22.14 -6.10 3.10
C LEU A 297 -23.20 -6.53 4.14
N PRO A 298 -24.39 -7.04 3.78
CA PRO A 298 -25.41 -7.44 4.77
C PRO A 298 -24.99 -8.62 5.66
N ARG A 299 -23.98 -9.40 5.23
CA ARG A 299 -23.48 -10.59 5.93
C ARG A 299 -22.10 -10.37 6.54
N LEU A 300 -21.55 -9.16 6.40
CA LEU A 300 -20.20 -8.85 6.84
C LEU A 300 -20.21 -8.60 8.36
N PRO A 301 -19.36 -9.28 9.14
CA PRO A 301 -19.24 -8.98 10.57
C PRO A 301 -18.84 -7.53 10.79
N ALA A 302 -19.56 -6.81 11.65
CA ALA A 302 -19.34 -5.38 11.92
C ALA A 302 -17.86 -5.07 12.22
N TYR A 303 -17.19 -5.94 12.98
CA TYR A 303 -15.75 -5.85 13.25
C TYR A 303 -14.90 -5.69 11.97
N LEU A 304 -15.10 -6.53 10.96
CA LEU A 304 -14.32 -6.45 9.72
C LEU A 304 -14.70 -5.21 8.89
N ALA A 305 -15.98 -4.83 8.89
CA ALA A 305 -16.45 -3.61 8.22
C ALA A 305 -15.79 -2.36 8.82
N ILE A 306 -15.74 -2.26 10.16
CA ILE A 306 -15.09 -1.15 10.88
C ILE A 306 -13.59 -1.15 10.59
N VAL A 307 -12.93 -2.31 10.65
CA VAL A 307 -11.48 -2.37 10.40
C VAL A 307 -11.12 -1.98 8.97
N SER A 308 -11.91 -2.47 8.02
CA SER A 308 -11.85 -2.09 6.61
C SER A 308 -12.00 -0.57 6.43
N PHE A 309 -13.05 0.02 7.00
CA PHE A 309 -13.34 1.45 6.91
C PHE A 309 -12.17 2.31 7.42
N PHE A 310 -11.69 2.08 8.65
CA PHE A 310 -10.60 2.87 9.21
C PHE A 310 -9.27 2.66 8.47
N THR A 311 -9.02 1.46 7.95
CA THR A 311 -7.84 1.19 7.12
C THR A 311 -7.89 1.98 5.82
N VAL A 312 -9.01 1.93 5.09
CA VAL A 312 -9.21 2.70 3.85
C VAL A 312 -9.13 4.20 4.15
N PHE A 313 -9.77 4.66 5.22
CA PHE A 313 -9.69 6.05 5.68
C PHE A 313 -8.23 6.50 5.88
N TRP A 314 -7.44 5.76 6.66
CA TRP A 314 -6.05 6.13 6.93
C TRP A 314 -5.19 6.11 5.67
N VAL A 315 -5.38 5.12 4.80
CA VAL A 315 -4.67 5.04 3.53
C VAL A 315 -4.99 6.25 2.64
N LEU A 316 -6.27 6.58 2.47
CA LEU A 316 -6.68 7.68 1.61
C LEU A 316 -6.29 9.04 2.19
N LEU A 317 -6.56 9.27 3.48
CA LEU A 317 -6.23 10.52 4.18
C LEU A 317 -4.74 10.83 4.11
N ALA A 318 -3.90 9.81 4.26
CA ALA A 318 -2.45 9.98 4.26
C ALA A 318 -1.87 10.30 2.87
N ASN A 319 -2.54 9.88 1.78
CA ASN A 319 -2.02 9.98 0.43
C ASN A 319 -2.65 11.09 -0.41
N TYR A 320 -3.83 11.59 -0.05
CA TYR A 320 -4.51 12.52 -0.93
C TYR A 320 -3.81 13.87 -1.16
N PRO A 321 -3.00 14.44 -0.25
CA PRO A 321 -2.28 15.68 -0.56
C PRO A 321 -1.37 15.55 -1.78
N LEU A 322 -0.79 14.36 -2.00
CA LEU A 322 0.04 14.08 -3.16
C LEU A 322 -0.82 13.84 -4.43
N GLY A 323 -2.00 13.24 -4.27
CA GLY A 323 -2.90 12.92 -5.38
C GLY A 323 -3.77 14.08 -5.86
N ILE A 324 -3.95 15.14 -5.08
CA ILE A 324 -4.70 16.32 -5.51
C ILE A 324 -3.89 17.21 -6.45
N ALA A 325 -2.57 17.26 -6.32
CA ALA A 325 -1.72 18.20 -7.05
C ALA A 325 -1.61 17.88 -8.55
N ASN A 326 -1.37 16.62 -8.93
CA ASN A 326 -1.21 16.27 -10.34
C ASN A 326 -1.84 14.89 -10.63
N PRO A 327 -2.63 14.74 -11.70
CA PRO A 327 -3.22 13.45 -12.08
C PRO A 327 -2.17 12.34 -12.27
N GLY A 328 -1.02 12.64 -12.88
CA GLY A 328 0.08 11.68 -13.06
C GLY A 328 0.66 11.22 -11.71
N THR A 329 0.90 12.16 -10.79
CA THR A 329 1.37 11.87 -9.43
C THR A 329 0.36 11.02 -8.66
N ALA A 330 -0.94 11.30 -8.81
CA ALA A 330 -2.01 10.51 -8.21
C ALA A 330 -1.98 9.06 -8.70
N VAL A 331 -1.85 8.84 -10.02
CA VAL A 331 -1.78 7.49 -10.60
C VAL A 331 -0.52 6.75 -10.17
N ARG A 332 0.64 7.42 -10.17
CA ARG A 332 1.91 6.84 -9.73
C ARG A 332 1.84 6.40 -8.27
N TYR A 333 1.54 7.32 -7.34
CA TYR A 333 1.53 7.00 -5.91
C TYR A 333 0.38 6.11 -5.48
N ARG A 334 -0.69 6.01 -6.26
CA ARG A 334 -1.73 5.01 -6.05
C ARG A 334 -1.18 3.58 -6.06
N THR A 335 -0.15 3.32 -6.84
CA THR A 335 0.53 2.03 -6.89
C THR A 335 1.06 1.58 -5.53
N ASP A 336 1.51 2.52 -4.69
CA ASP A 336 2.09 2.23 -3.36
C ASP A 336 1.05 1.63 -2.40
N TRP A 337 -0.20 2.09 -2.48
CA TRP A 337 -1.22 1.79 -1.49
C TRP A 337 -2.40 0.96 -2.01
N LEU A 338 -2.47 0.67 -3.32
CA LEU A 338 -3.54 -0.18 -3.89
C LEU A 338 -3.62 -1.56 -3.21
N LEU A 339 -2.48 -2.18 -2.90
CA LEU A 339 -2.47 -3.46 -2.18
C LEU A 339 -3.11 -3.36 -0.79
N LEU A 340 -2.95 -2.22 -0.09
CA LEU A 340 -3.62 -1.97 1.19
C LEU A 340 -5.13 -1.78 1.02
N ILE A 341 -5.56 -1.12 -0.06
CA ILE A 341 -6.98 -1.05 -0.41
C ILE A 341 -7.55 -2.43 -0.71
N PHE A 342 -6.82 -3.29 -1.43
CA PHE A 342 -7.29 -4.66 -1.69
C PHE A 342 -7.39 -5.47 -0.39
N LEU A 343 -6.45 -5.31 0.55
CA LEU A 343 -6.57 -5.90 1.88
C LEU A 343 -7.80 -5.37 2.61
N GLY A 344 -7.98 -4.04 2.63
CA GLY A 344 -9.10 -3.37 3.30
C GLY A 344 -10.45 -3.76 2.72
N THR A 345 -10.59 -3.82 1.40
CA THR A 345 -11.90 -3.93 0.73
C THR A 345 -12.23 -5.33 0.22
N ILE A 346 -11.24 -6.14 -0.18
CA ILE A 346 -11.50 -7.46 -0.78
C ILE A 346 -11.24 -8.57 0.25
N PHE A 347 -10.09 -8.52 0.91
CA PHE A 347 -9.75 -9.53 1.90
C PHE A 347 -10.62 -9.42 3.17
N LEU A 348 -10.69 -8.23 3.78
CA LEU A 348 -11.48 -8.05 5.01
C LEU A 348 -13.00 -8.12 4.76
N CYS A 349 -13.49 -7.97 3.52
CA CYS A 349 -14.92 -8.17 3.22
C CYS A 349 -15.31 -9.64 3.00
N SER A 350 -14.48 -10.60 3.43
CA SER A 350 -14.79 -12.03 3.38
C SER A 350 -15.21 -12.56 4.76
N ARG A 351 -16.43 -13.10 4.87
CA ARG A 351 -16.93 -13.73 6.11
C ARG A 351 -16.06 -14.91 6.56
N ALA A 352 -15.48 -15.65 5.63
CA ALA A 352 -14.59 -16.78 5.93
C ALA A 352 -13.39 -16.34 6.78
N VAL A 353 -12.87 -15.13 6.53
CA VAL A 353 -11.76 -14.56 7.28
C VAL A 353 -12.12 -14.34 8.75
N TYR A 354 -13.32 -13.81 9.04
CA TYR A 354 -13.78 -13.64 10.42
C TYR A 354 -13.91 -14.97 11.17
N MET A 355 -14.50 -15.97 10.51
CA MET A 355 -14.71 -17.29 11.11
C MET A 355 -13.37 -17.97 11.42
N GLY A 356 -12.41 -17.89 10.48
CA GLY A 356 -11.04 -18.37 10.69
C GLY A 356 -10.32 -17.64 11.83
N TRP A 357 -10.48 -16.33 11.93
CA TRP A 357 -9.89 -15.52 13.01
C TRP A 357 -10.44 -15.85 14.40
N ARG A 358 -11.75 -16.15 14.53
CA ARG A 358 -12.41 -16.46 15.80
C ARG A 358 -12.24 -17.92 16.26
N ALA A 359 -12.07 -18.86 15.34
CA ALA A 359 -12.01 -20.29 15.64
C ALA A 359 -10.95 -20.71 16.69
N PRO A 360 -9.72 -20.13 16.73
CA PRO A 360 -8.73 -20.48 17.75
C PRO A 360 -9.20 -20.26 19.19
N ARG A 361 -10.03 -19.23 19.44
CA ARG A 361 -10.58 -18.95 20.77
C ARG A 361 -11.70 -19.93 21.14
N ALA A 362 -12.54 -20.33 20.19
CA ALA A 362 -13.59 -21.31 20.44
C ALA A 362 -13.00 -22.66 20.90
N ARG A 363 -11.81 -23.03 20.40
CA ARG A 363 -11.09 -24.22 20.85
C ARG A 363 -10.49 -24.06 22.26
N LEU A 364 -10.01 -22.87 22.63
CA LEU A 364 -9.48 -22.61 23.98
C LEU A 364 -10.57 -22.55 25.05
N VAL A 365 -11.70 -21.90 24.78
CA VAL A 365 -12.83 -21.82 25.72
C VAL A 365 -13.42 -23.20 26.01
N ARG A 366 -13.53 -24.08 25.00
CA ARG A 366 -13.98 -25.46 25.21
C ARG A 366 -13.05 -26.29 26.10
N ILE A 367 -11.74 -25.97 26.13
CA ILE A 367 -10.79 -26.70 26.99
C ILE A 367 -10.94 -26.22 28.44
N GLU A 368 -11.16 -24.93 28.67
CA GLU A 368 -11.45 -24.38 30.00
C GLU A 368 -12.80 -24.88 30.56
N GLU A 369 -13.84 -24.96 29.72
CA GLU A 369 -15.15 -25.50 30.11
C GLU A 369 -15.16 -27.03 30.30
N ALA A 370 -14.23 -27.74 29.65
CA ALA A 370 -14.11 -29.20 29.77
C ALA A 370 -13.16 -29.65 30.89
N GLN A 371 -12.56 -28.74 31.67
CA GLN A 371 -11.94 -29.10 32.93
C GLN A 371 -13.05 -29.38 33.95
N PRO A 372 -13.26 -30.65 34.38
CA PRO A 372 -14.29 -30.95 35.37
C PRO A 372 -13.98 -30.20 36.65
N ALA A 373 -15.01 -29.59 37.24
CA ALA A 373 -14.93 -28.95 38.56
C ALA A 373 -14.19 -29.88 39.52
N ALA A 374 -13.13 -29.36 40.15
CA ALA A 374 -12.29 -30.12 41.07
C ALA A 374 -13.18 -30.93 42.03
N VAL A 375 -13.02 -32.25 41.99
CA VAL A 375 -13.72 -33.17 42.88
C VAL A 375 -13.45 -32.70 44.31
N PRO A 376 -14.47 -32.38 45.12
CA PRO A 376 -14.26 -31.95 46.49
C PRO A 376 -13.50 -33.06 47.23
N GLN A 377 -12.36 -32.70 47.84
CA GLN A 377 -11.61 -33.66 48.63
C GLN A 377 -12.45 -34.10 49.83
N PRO A 378 -12.58 -35.42 50.08
CA PRO A 378 -13.25 -35.90 51.27
C PRO A 378 -12.43 -35.48 52.50
N GLY A 379 -13.12 -34.81 53.43
CA GLY A 379 -12.58 -34.38 54.72
C GLY A 379 -12.54 -35.49 55.77
#